data_AF-A0A9E5V7Q2-F1
#
_entry.id   AF-A0A9E5V7Q2-F1
#
_cell.length_a   1.000
_cell.length_b   1.000
_cell.length_c   1.000
_cell.angle_alpha   90.00
_cell.angle_beta   90.00
_cell.angle_gamma   90.00
#
_symmetry.space_group_name_H-M   'P 1'
#
loop_
_entity.id
_entity.type
_entity.pdbx_description
1 polymer ?
#
loop_
_entity_poly.entity_id
_entity_poly.type
_entity_poly.pdbx_seq_one_letter_code
_entity_poly.pdbx_strand_id
1 'polypeptide(L)'
;MTARNKKQQPYFQTILTVLSGSIFSLLSSATPGLSANRIAFYYSPLGEFTISADDIEIFAKEGRITEDLAFYINRIPKSQRGQFRQLLNTRFQVDATLVSQFTYSQLGQKVVERLGTLLQTESRQGNFYALRSALILSANDPDGLNIVNVIRRYPSDTIRLNFGEIQGITNELNSLLNQRDRVVTGLKRLTATEAKNQVNPQANVDFAKLPDLRVAGSFNSQKQPLEMNDLFRNRIFAVDMYLPQSKGNIEAKPPFPLIVISHGVAEDRNTFAYVAQHLATYGFAVAVLEHPGSDATKIQQYFSGLSSPPEAQELINRPLDIKFLLDELQSNKKLYANFQGLLNLQEVGVIGHSYGGYTALTLAGANFDIESIRRNCNPNKSLNLSVFLQCRANELLQKRVKIPTLQDSRIKAVMAMNPLSSIVLGKQGLSKIQVPVMLIGGSQDIITPAIPEQVNPFTWLQTKNKYLAIIDNATHFSTAEALNNSQGVLPVPKELVGPDPAIAQTYVKSLSVAFFQTHLLNQQQYQPYLSAAYSQYISQKPLDLSFVQSLTTEELQKLIDKE
;
A
#
# COMPACT_ATOMS: atom_id res chain seq x y z
N MET A 1 6.54 -40.60 81.18
CA MET A 1 6.74 -42.03 80.87
C MET A 1 7.07 -42.14 79.39
N THR A 2 8.36 -42.21 79.08
CA THR A 2 9.05 -43.38 78.45
C THR A 2 8.70 -43.54 76.96
N ALA A 3 9.46 -42.99 76.01
CA ALA A 3 10.84 -43.26 75.58
C ALA A 3 10.97 -44.37 74.50
N ARG A 4 11.67 -43.98 73.42
CA ARG A 4 12.56 -44.72 72.47
C ARG A 4 12.07 -44.67 71.02
N ASN A 5 12.66 -43.90 70.09
CA ASN A 5 14.05 -43.74 69.62
C ASN A 5 14.51 -44.89 68.70
N LYS A 6 14.65 -44.65 67.38
CA LYS A 6 15.89 -44.79 66.58
C LYS A 6 15.67 -44.95 65.05
N LYS A 7 16.49 -44.17 64.30
CA LYS A 7 17.16 -44.48 63.01
C LYS A 7 16.26 -44.64 61.78
N GLN A 8 16.60 -44.27 60.54
CA GLN A 8 17.75 -43.66 59.86
C GLN A 8 17.23 -43.34 58.43
N GLN A 9 17.62 -42.20 57.83
CA GLN A 9 17.56 -41.95 56.37
C GLN A 9 18.37 -43.04 55.63
N PRO A 10 18.11 -43.41 54.34
CA PRO A 10 17.88 -42.48 53.22
C PRO A 10 16.97 -43.01 52.08
N TYR A 11 15.80 -42.39 51.87
CA TYR A 11 14.98 -42.65 50.66
C TYR A 11 14.77 -41.42 49.76
N PHE A 12 15.33 -40.27 50.15
CA PHE A 12 15.13 -39.01 49.42
C PHE A 12 16.27 -38.60 48.47
N GLN A 13 17.38 -39.34 48.44
CA GLN A 13 18.49 -39.07 47.49
C GLN A 13 18.47 -39.94 46.22
N THR A 14 17.67 -41.02 46.16
CA THR A 14 17.66 -41.91 44.99
C THR A 14 16.68 -41.45 43.89
N ILE A 15 15.71 -40.59 44.21
CA ILE A 15 14.75 -40.07 43.22
C ILE A 15 15.32 -38.86 42.46
N LEU A 16 16.24 -38.09 43.05
CA LEU A 16 16.86 -36.94 42.37
C LEU A 16 18.00 -37.34 41.40
N THR A 17 18.67 -38.48 41.59
CA THR A 17 19.69 -38.97 40.65
C THR A 17 19.10 -39.63 39.40
N VAL A 18 17.90 -40.21 39.50
CA VAL A 18 17.22 -40.82 38.33
C VAL A 18 16.54 -39.75 37.47
N LEU A 19 16.05 -38.65 38.05
CA LEU A 19 15.46 -37.54 37.29
C LEU A 19 16.49 -36.56 36.71
N SER A 20 17.69 -36.43 37.31
CA SER A 20 18.78 -35.63 36.73
C SER A 20 19.58 -36.39 35.65
N GLY A 21 19.70 -37.72 35.75
CA GLY A 21 20.36 -38.55 34.74
C GLY A 21 19.57 -38.76 33.43
N SER A 22 18.25 -38.54 33.46
CA SER A 22 17.36 -38.77 32.31
C SER A 22 17.08 -37.52 31.48
N ILE A 23 17.39 -36.32 31.98
CA ILE A 23 17.22 -35.06 31.24
C ILE A 23 18.53 -34.64 30.56
N PHE A 24 19.70 -35.06 31.07
CA PHE A 24 20.99 -34.74 30.46
C PHE A 24 21.42 -35.68 29.32
N SER A 25 20.77 -36.83 29.16
CA SER A 25 21.05 -37.79 28.07
C SER A 25 20.15 -37.64 26.85
N LEU A 26 19.21 -36.67 26.85
CA LEU A 26 18.43 -36.27 25.68
C LEU A 26 19.01 -35.04 24.95
N LEU A 27 20.13 -34.48 25.42
CA LEU A 27 20.81 -33.34 24.80
C LEU A 27 21.98 -33.75 23.88
N SER A 28 22.22 -35.05 23.68
CA SER A 28 23.34 -35.56 22.86
C SER A 28 22.93 -36.10 21.48
N SER A 29 21.65 -35.98 21.14
CA SER A 29 21.16 -36.18 19.78
C SER A 29 20.00 -35.21 19.53
N ALA A 30 20.27 -33.92 19.65
CA ALA A 30 19.56 -32.99 18.78
C ALA A 30 19.97 -33.41 17.36
N THR A 31 19.16 -34.28 16.74
CA THR A 31 19.22 -34.45 15.29
C THR A 31 19.26 -33.05 14.71
N PRO A 32 20.26 -32.70 13.86
CA PRO A 32 20.29 -31.39 13.22
C PRO A 32 18.87 -31.11 12.73
N GLY A 33 18.26 -30.02 13.21
CA GLY A 33 16.89 -29.71 12.84
C GLY A 33 16.80 -29.80 11.32
N LEU A 34 15.85 -30.60 10.81
CA LEU A 34 15.72 -30.90 9.38
C LEU A 34 15.83 -29.59 8.58
N SER A 35 16.94 -29.41 7.89
CA SER A 35 17.22 -28.27 7.01
C SER A 35 17.19 -28.75 5.58
N ALA A 36 16.76 -27.91 4.65
CA ALA A 36 16.93 -28.26 3.25
C ALA A 36 18.41 -28.25 2.87
N ASN A 37 18.87 -29.42 2.45
CA ASN A 37 20.20 -29.62 1.90
C ASN A 37 20.18 -29.49 0.37
N ARG A 38 19.00 -29.66 -0.25
CA ARG A 38 18.85 -29.68 -1.71
C ARG A 38 17.63 -28.89 -2.17
N ILE A 39 17.75 -28.28 -3.35
CA ILE A 39 16.64 -27.69 -4.11
C ILE A 39 16.48 -28.50 -5.39
N ALA A 40 15.34 -29.13 -5.58
CA ALA A 40 15.02 -29.92 -6.75
C ALA A 40 13.99 -29.23 -7.64
N PHE A 41 14.11 -29.37 -8.96
CA PHE A 41 13.10 -28.90 -9.90
C PHE A 41 13.04 -29.81 -11.13
N TYR A 42 11.84 -29.97 -11.69
CA TYR A 42 11.61 -30.80 -12.86
C TYR A 42 11.49 -29.94 -14.11
N TYR A 43 12.22 -30.30 -15.16
CA TYR A 43 12.15 -29.63 -16.46
C TYR A 43 11.87 -30.66 -17.56
N SER A 44 10.68 -30.62 -18.16
CA SER A 44 10.29 -31.57 -19.20
C SER A 44 10.99 -31.25 -20.54
N PRO A 45 11.50 -32.24 -21.31
CA PRO A 45 11.59 -33.68 -21.02
C PRO A 45 12.92 -34.10 -20.34
N LEU A 46 13.73 -33.14 -19.90
CA LEU A 46 15.10 -33.36 -19.40
C LEU A 46 15.17 -34.02 -18.01
N GLY A 47 14.06 -34.10 -17.29
CA GLY A 47 13.98 -34.79 -15.99
C GLY A 47 14.17 -33.86 -14.78
N GLU A 48 14.61 -34.44 -13.67
CA GLU A 48 14.80 -33.74 -12.40
C GLU A 48 16.24 -33.24 -12.23
N PHE A 49 16.37 -31.98 -11.82
CA PHE A 49 17.63 -31.32 -11.52
C PHE A 49 17.68 -31.02 -10.02
N THR A 50 18.88 -31.05 -9.43
CA THR A 50 19.08 -30.73 -8.02
C THR A 50 20.25 -29.77 -7.84
N ILE A 51 20.07 -28.76 -7.00
CA ILE A 51 21.11 -27.81 -6.58
C ILE A 51 21.34 -27.98 -5.08
N SER A 52 22.60 -28.00 -4.64
CA SER A 52 22.93 -28.01 -3.20
C SER A 52 22.62 -26.65 -2.56
N ALA A 53 22.06 -26.67 -1.36
CA ALA A 53 21.90 -25.46 -0.55
C ALA A 53 23.28 -24.87 -0.16
N ASP A 54 24.30 -25.71 0.03
CA ASP A 54 25.68 -25.29 0.32
C ASP A 54 26.26 -24.46 -0.83
N ASP A 55 26.05 -24.91 -2.05
CA ASP A 55 26.52 -24.21 -3.24
C ASP A 55 25.89 -22.83 -3.39
N ILE A 56 24.57 -22.73 -3.14
CA ILE A 56 23.83 -21.47 -3.19
C ILE A 56 24.34 -20.51 -2.11
N GLU A 57 24.59 -21.01 -0.90
CA GLU A 57 25.14 -20.21 0.19
C GLU A 57 26.57 -19.74 -0.10
N ILE A 58 27.44 -20.61 -0.62
CA ILE A 58 28.80 -20.25 -1.07
C ILE A 58 28.72 -19.15 -2.12
N PHE A 59 27.86 -19.30 -3.12
CA PHE A 59 27.71 -18.29 -4.17
C PHE A 59 27.14 -16.98 -3.61
N ALA A 60 26.17 -17.04 -2.70
CA ALA A 60 25.62 -15.87 -2.05
C ALA A 60 26.71 -15.12 -1.25
N LYS A 61 27.38 -15.80 -0.31
CA LYS A 61 28.34 -15.19 0.61
C LYS A 61 29.66 -14.83 -0.08
N GLU A 62 30.27 -15.75 -0.81
CA GLU A 62 31.61 -15.60 -1.38
C GLU A 62 31.60 -15.11 -2.83
N GLY A 63 30.50 -15.29 -3.57
CA GLY A 63 30.46 -15.06 -5.03
C GLY A 63 31.16 -16.16 -5.83
N ARG A 64 31.65 -17.20 -5.17
CA ARG A 64 32.32 -18.34 -5.79
C ARG A 64 31.30 -19.27 -6.44
N ILE A 65 31.57 -19.67 -7.68
CA ILE A 65 30.75 -20.63 -8.42
C ILE A 65 31.44 -21.99 -8.28
N THR A 66 30.81 -22.92 -7.55
CA THR A 66 31.29 -24.31 -7.43
C THR A 66 31.07 -25.09 -8.72
N GLU A 67 31.72 -26.24 -8.87
CA GLU A 67 31.61 -27.08 -10.06
C GLU A 67 30.15 -27.51 -10.32
N ASP A 68 29.46 -27.96 -9.26
CA ASP A 68 28.06 -28.40 -9.33
C ASP A 68 27.10 -27.25 -9.64
N LEU A 69 27.39 -26.05 -9.10
CA LEU A 69 26.58 -24.86 -9.37
C LEU A 69 26.85 -24.24 -10.75
N ALA A 70 28.03 -24.49 -11.33
CA ALA A 70 28.45 -23.88 -12.58
C ALA A 70 27.46 -24.17 -13.72
N PHE A 71 26.87 -25.37 -13.75
CA PHE A 71 25.84 -25.71 -14.72
C PHE A 71 24.66 -24.71 -14.68
N TYR A 72 24.17 -24.37 -13.49
CA TYR A 72 23.00 -23.50 -13.33
C TYR A 72 23.36 -22.03 -13.51
N ILE A 73 24.41 -21.55 -12.83
CA ILE A 73 24.80 -20.13 -12.87
C ILE A 73 25.29 -19.72 -14.26
N ASN A 74 25.90 -20.63 -15.03
CA ASN A 74 26.35 -20.27 -16.37
C ASN A 74 25.24 -19.98 -17.37
N ARG A 75 24.01 -20.44 -17.09
CA ARG A 75 22.81 -20.12 -17.86
C ARG A 75 22.22 -18.76 -17.52
N ILE A 76 22.62 -18.15 -16.40
CA ILE A 76 22.28 -16.76 -16.07
C ILE A 76 23.25 -15.84 -16.83
N PRO A 77 22.75 -14.84 -17.59
CA PRO A 77 23.58 -13.84 -18.26
C PRO A 77 24.59 -13.22 -17.29
N LYS A 78 25.86 -13.06 -17.69
CA LYS A 78 26.92 -12.55 -16.80
C LYS A 78 26.55 -11.20 -16.15
N SER A 79 25.85 -10.33 -16.88
CA SER A 79 25.35 -9.04 -16.38
C SER A 79 24.35 -9.16 -15.24
N GLN A 80 23.62 -10.27 -15.14
CA GLN A 80 22.56 -10.50 -14.14
C GLN A 80 23.04 -11.30 -12.93
N ARG A 81 24.20 -11.97 -13.01
CA ARG A 81 24.72 -12.80 -11.90
C ARG A 81 24.94 -11.99 -10.62
N GLY A 82 25.39 -10.75 -10.75
CA GLY A 82 25.55 -9.84 -9.61
C GLY A 82 24.22 -9.49 -8.93
N GLN A 83 23.19 -9.20 -9.72
CA GLN A 83 21.83 -8.92 -9.21
C GLN A 83 21.22 -10.16 -8.55
N PHE A 84 21.42 -11.34 -9.14
CA PHE A 84 20.96 -12.59 -8.56
C PHE A 84 21.63 -12.88 -7.20
N ARG A 85 22.95 -12.67 -7.11
CA ARG A 85 23.68 -12.76 -5.84
C ARG A 85 23.20 -11.73 -4.82
N GLN A 86 22.93 -10.50 -5.26
CA GLN A 86 22.38 -9.46 -4.39
C GLN A 86 21.01 -9.88 -3.85
N LEU A 87 20.12 -10.41 -4.69
CA LEU A 87 18.80 -10.89 -4.29
C LEU A 87 18.87 -12.00 -3.23
N LEU A 88 19.80 -12.95 -3.38
CA LEU A 88 20.01 -14.01 -2.38
C LEU A 88 20.41 -13.45 -1.01
N ASN A 89 21.18 -12.36 -0.99
CA ASN A 89 21.68 -11.71 0.22
C ASN A 89 20.80 -10.54 0.70
N THR A 90 19.70 -10.21 0.03
CA THR A 90 18.81 -9.13 0.47
C THR A 90 18.28 -9.47 1.86
N ARG A 91 18.73 -8.70 2.85
CA ARG A 91 18.41 -8.88 4.26
C ARG A 91 17.22 -8.01 4.66
N PHE A 92 16.20 -8.64 5.19
CA PHE A 92 15.09 -7.95 5.86
C PHE A 92 15.26 -8.12 7.38
N GLN A 93 15.56 -7.02 8.06
CA GLN A 93 15.59 -6.94 9.52
C GLN A 93 14.16 -6.85 10.04
N VAL A 94 13.54 -7.99 10.32
CA VAL A 94 12.16 -8.06 10.83
C VAL A 94 12.13 -8.98 12.04
N ASP A 95 11.38 -8.58 13.07
CA ASP A 95 11.23 -9.37 14.29
C ASP A 95 10.47 -10.68 13.98
N ALA A 96 10.92 -11.80 14.57
CA ALA A 96 10.27 -13.09 14.32
C ALA A 96 8.83 -13.14 14.84
N THR A 97 8.50 -12.36 15.87
CA THR A 97 7.12 -12.17 16.33
C THR A 97 6.32 -11.50 15.22
N LEU A 98 6.82 -10.43 14.59
CA LEU A 98 6.12 -9.77 13.49
C LEU A 98 5.90 -10.72 12.30
N VAL A 99 6.90 -11.51 11.94
CA VAL A 99 6.76 -12.53 10.88
C VAL A 99 5.76 -13.61 11.26
N SER A 100 5.78 -14.09 12.51
CA SER A 100 4.79 -15.02 13.03
C SER A 100 3.38 -14.43 12.92
N GLN A 101 3.16 -13.27 13.55
CA GLN A 101 1.90 -12.54 13.53
C GLN A 101 1.37 -12.33 12.10
N PHE A 102 2.24 -11.93 11.17
CA PHE A 102 1.88 -11.82 9.76
C PHE A 102 1.46 -13.17 9.17
N THR A 103 2.27 -14.22 9.28
CA THR A 103 1.97 -15.52 8.66
C THR A 103 0.75 -16.23 9.26
N TYR A 104 0.33 -15.87 10.47
CA TYR A 104 -0.91 -16.34 11.10
C TYR A 104 -2.14 -15.49 10.75
N SER A 105 -1.93 -14.25 10.30
CA SER A 105 -2.98 -13.35 9.83
C SER A 105 -3.73 -13.91 8.61
N GLN A 106 -5.00 -13.57 8.37
CA GLN A 106 -5.76 -14.02 7.19
C GLN A 106 -5.04 -13.72 5.86
N LEU A 107 -4.45 -12.52 5.75
CA LEU A 107 -3.67 -12.11 4.58
C LEU A 107 -2.41 -12.95 4.45
N GLY A 108 -1.62 -13.05 5.52
CA GLY A 108 -0.37 -13.81 5.49
C GLY A 108 -0.59 -15.30 5.28
N GLN A 109 -1.71 -15.88 5.75
CA GLN A 109 -2.09 -17.24 5.40
C GLN A 109 -2.25 -17.40 3.88
N LYS A 110 -2.96 -16.49 3.21
CA LYS A 110 -3.10 -16.53 1.75
C LYS A 110 -1.79 -16.33 1.01
N VAL A 111 -0.93 -15.42 1.48
CA VAL A 111 0.41 -15.22 0.92
C VAL A 111 1.27 -16.47 1.07
N VAL A 112 1.31 -17.07 2.27
CA VAL A 112 2.11 -18.28 2.54
C VAL A 112 1.52 -19.50 1.82
N GLU A 113 0.20 -19.63 1.71
CA GLU A 113 -0.44 -20.67 0.89
C GLU A 113 -0.01 -20.54 -0.57
N ARG A 114 -0.06 -19.33 -1.15
CA ARG A 114 0.35 -19.08 -2.54
C ARG A 114 1.84 -19.32 -2.76
N LEU A 115 2.71 -18.92 -1.83
CA LEU A 115 4.15 -19.20 -1.93
C LEU A 115 4.45 -20.70 -1.72
N GLY A 116 3.69 -21.37 -0.86
CA GLY A 116 3.77 -22.82 -0.63
C GLY A 116 3.32 -23.67 -1.82
N THR A 117 2.64 -23.10 -2.82
CA THR A 117 2.43 -23.81 -4.09
C THR A 117 3.67 -23.80 -4.98
N LEU A 118 4.59 -22.85 -4.76
CA LEU A 118 5.86 -22.71 -5.48
C LEU A 118 6.97 -23.56 -4.84
N LEU A 119 7.02 -23.56 -3.51
CA LEU A 119 7.99 -24.29 -2.69
C LEU A 119 7.30 -25.49 -2.04
N GLN A 120 7.59 -26.69 -2.54
CA GLN A 120 6.99 -27.93 -2.06
C GLN A 120 7.98 -28.72 -1.21
N THR A 121 7.47 -29.43 -0.21
CA THR A 121 8.26 -30.46 0.50
C THR A 121 8.54 -31.64 -0.42
N GLU A 122 9.42 -32.54 0.00
CA GLU A 122 9.70 -33.77 -0.74
C GLU A 122 8.43 -34.62 -0.97
N SER A 123 7.59 -34.74 0.05
CA SER A 123 6.29 -35.44 -0.02
C SER A 123 5.19 -34.62 -0.72
N ARG A 124 5.48 -33.37 -1.08
CA ARG A 124 4.53 -32.37 -1.62
C ARG A 124 3.33 -32.09 -0.71
N GLN A 125 3.43 -32.43 0.57
CA GLN A 125 2.42 -32.21 1.60
C GLN A 125 2.93 -31.23 2.66
N GLY A 126 2.02 -30.50 3.31
CA GLY A 126 2.37 -29.60 4.41
C GLY A 126 3.22 -28.38 4.02
N ASN A 127 3.31 -28.05 2.73
CA ASN A 127 4.14 -26.95 2.19
C ASN A 127 3.91 -25.61 2.93
N PHE A 128 2.66 -25.33 3.26
CA PHE A 128 2.28 -24.14 4.02
C PHE A 128 2.96 -24.05 5.38
N TYR A 129 2.90 -25.11 6.18
CA TYR A 129 3.50 -25.15 7.52
C TYR A 129 5.03 -25.16 7.44
N ALA A 130 5.58 -25.83 6.43
CA ALA A 130 7.01 -25.86 6.18
C ALA A 130 7.55 -24.45 5.86
N LEU A 131 6.92 -23.75 4.91
CA LEU A 131 7.31 -22.40 4.54
C LEU A 131 7.11 -21.41 5.69
N ARG A 132 5.96 -21.47 6.39
CA ARG A 132 5.72 -20.62 7.57
C ARG A 132 6.83 -20.77 8.60
N SER A 133 7.18 -22.01 8.95
CA SER A 133 8.21 -22.29 9.93
C SER A 133 9.57 -21.75 9.48
N ALA A 134 9.92 -21.96 8.20
CA ALA A 134 11.15 -21.44 7.61
C ALA A 134 11.25 -19.91 7.71
N LEU A 135 10.17 -19.19 7.40
CA LEU A 135 10.11 -17.73 7.49
C LEU A 135 10.32 -17.23 8.93
N ILE A 136 9.59 -17.81 9.89
CA ILE A 136 9.69 -17.42 11.32
C ILE A 136 11.09 -17.70 11.87
N LEU A 137 11.63 -18.89 11.60
CA LEU A 137 12.98 -19.26 12.06
C LEU A 137 14.06 -18.39 11.40
N SER A 138 13.85 -17.94 10.15
CA SER A 138 14.82 -17.12 9.42
C SER A 138 14.87 -15.70 9.95
N ALA A 139 13.74 -15.16 10.41
CA ALA A 139 13.68 -13.86 11.07
C ALA A 139 14.48 -13.81 12.39
N ASN A 140 14.65 -14.96 13.05
CA ASN A 140 15.51 -15.10 14.24
C ASN A 140 17.00 -15.30 13.91
N ASP A 141 17.40 -15.36 12.65
CA ASP A 141 18.81 -15.50 12.27
C ASP A 141 19.58 -14.17 12.47
N PRO A 142 20.87 -14.20 12.86
CA PRO A 142 21.72 -13.00 12.92
C PRO A 142 21.87 -12.25 11.60
N ASP A 143 21.69 -12.90 10.44
CA ASP A 143 21.66 -12.33 9.10
C ASP A 143 20.24 -11.94 8.64
N GLY A 144 19.26 -12.05 9.53
CA GLY A 144 17.86 -11.69 9.31
C GLY A 144 17.15 -12.59 8.28
N LEU A 145 15.94 -12.17 7.89
CA LEU A 145 15.16 -12.85 6.87
C LEU A 145 15.79 -12.61 5.49
N ASN A 146 16.30 -13.67 4.87
CA ASN A 146 16.82 -13.68 3.49
C ASN A 146 16.57 -15.05 2.83
N ILE A 147 16.74 -15.15 1.52
CA ILE A 147 16.40 -16.37 0.75
C ILE A 147 17.24 -17.57 1.21
N VAL A 148 18.54 -17.36 1.45
CA VAL A 148 19.46 -18.44 1.89
C VAL A 148 19.01 -19.01 3.23
N ASN A 149 18.69 -18.15 4.19
CA ASN A 149 18.20 -18.56 5.51
C ASN A 149 16.87 -19.31 5.44
N VAL A 150 15.95 -18.87 4.55
CA VAL A 150 14.67 -19.56 4.34
C VAL A 150 14.89 -20.97 3.79
N ILE A 151 15.83 -21.14 2.85
CA ILE A 151 16.21 -22.47 2.34
C ILE A 151 16.75 -23.32 3.49
N ARG A 152 17.73 -22.79 4.24
CA ARG A 152 18.38 -23.51 5.35
C ARG A 152 17.44 -23.91 6.48
N ARG A 153 16.34 -23.18 6.68
CA ARG A 153 15.38 -23.44 7.76
C ARG A 153 14.12 -24.13 7.31
N TYR A 154 14.07 -24.53 6.04
CA TYR A 154 12.94 -25.25 5.51
C TYR A 154 12.92 -26.70 6.03
N PRO A 155 11.84 -27.16 6.69
CA PRO A 155 11.81 -28.44 7.41
C PRO A 155 11.56 -29.64 6.46
N SER A 156 12.42 -29.80 5.46
CA SER A 156 12.41 -30.87 4.47
C SER A 156 13.82 -30.98 3.89
N ASP A 157 14.36 -32.19 3.72
CA ASP A 157 15.72 -32.38 3.16
C ASP A 157 15.85 -31.81 1.75
N THR A 158 14.78 -31.97 0.94
CA THR A 158 14.67 -31.38 -0.39
C THR A 158 13.51 -30.40 -0.47
N ILE A 159 13.76 -29.19 -1.00
CA ILE A 159 12.73 -28.24 -1.46
C ILE A 159 12.47 -28.51 -2.93
N ARG A 160 11.25 -28.85 -3.29
CA ARG A 160 10.83 -29.08 -4.68
C ARG A 160 10.19 -27.81 -5.25
N LEU A 161 10.77 -27.25 -6.30
CA LEU A 161 10.23 -26.09 -6.99
C LEU A 161 9.17 -26.53 -8.01
N ASN A 162 7.97 -25.95 -7.91
CA ASN A 162 6.95 -26.14 -8.91
C ASN A 162 7.23 -25.24 -10.12
N PHE A 163 8.05 -25.74 -11.05
CA PHE A 163 8.54 -24.96 -12.19
C PHE A 163 7.41 -24.45 -13.09
N GLY A 164 6.32 -25.21 -13.26
CA GLY A 164 5.15 -24.78 -14.04
C GLY A 164 4.46 -23.55 -13.43
N GLU A 165 4.20 -23.57 -12.12
CA GLU A 165 3.62 -22.41 -11.42
C GLU A 165 4.58 -21.21 -11.40
N ILE A 166 5.88 -21.45 -11.17
CA ILE A 166 6.90 -20.41 -11.19
C ILE A 166 6.98 -19.75 -12.56
N GLN A 167 6.99 -20.54 -13.64
CA GLN A 167 6.99 -20.04 -15.01
C GLN A 167 5.72 -19.23 -15.31
N GLY A 168 4.55 -19.70 -14.86
CA GLY A 168 3.29 -18.97 -14.98
C GLY A 168 3.35 -17.59 -14.32
N ILE A 169 3.78 -17.53 -13.05
CA ILE A 169 3.94 -16.27 -12.30
C ILE A 169 4.98 -15.36 -12.95
N THR A 170 6.10 -15.93 -13.42
CA THR A 170 7.17 -15.16 -14.07
C THR A 170 6.68 -14.53 -15.37
N ASN A 171 5.91 -15.28 -16.17
CA ASN A 171 5.31 -14.76 -17.40
C ASN A 171 4.29 -13.65 -17.12
N GLU A 172 3.44 -13.84 -16.10
CA GLU A 172 2.47 -12.82 -15.67
C GLU A 172 3.18 -11.55 -15.19
N LEU A 173 4.19 -11.68 -14.33
CA LEU A 173 4.97 -10.55 -13.82
C LEU A 173 5.71 -9.82 -14.95
N ASN A 174 6.39 -10.55 -15.84
CA ASN A 174 7.07 -9.96 -16.99
C ASN A 174 6.10 -9.22 -17.90
N SER A 175 4.90 -9.79 -18.13
CA SER A 175 3.86 -9.12 -18.90
C SER A 175 3.41 -7.82 -18.23
N LEU A 176 3.20 -7.82 -16.91
CA LEU A 176 2.80 -6.63 -16.15
C LEU A 176 3.89 -5.56 -16.14
N LEU A 177 5.16 -5.94 -15.93
CA LEU A 177 6.30 -5.01 -15.93
C LEU A 177 6.52 -4.40 -17.32
N ASN A 178 6.47 -5.22 -18.38
CA ASN A 178 6.59 -4.73 -19.76
C ASN A 178 5.43 -3.79 -20.11
N GLN A 179 4.20 -4.15 -19.72
CA GLN A 179 3.02 -3.31 -19.93
C GLN A 179 3.17 -1.98 -19.20
N ARG A 180 3.60 -2.00 -17.93
CA ARG A 180 3.91 -0.79 -17.16
C ARG A 180 4.91 0.08 -17.90
N ASP A 181 6.06 -0.47 -18.30
CA ASP A 181 7.14 0.31 -18.91
C ASP A 181 6.69 0.97 -20.22
N ARG A 182 5.94 0.24 -21.05
CA ARG A 182 5.35 0.76 -22.28
C ARG A 182 4.36 1.90 -22.01
N VAL A 183 3.42 1.69 -21.08
CA VAL A 183 2.40 2.69 -20.76
C VAL A 183 3.02 3.93 -20.12
N VAL A 184 3.94 3.78 -19.17
CA VAL A 184 4.63 4.91 -18.52
C VAL A 184 5.45 5.70 -19.56
N THR A 185 6.18 5.02 -20.43
CA THR A 185 6.92 5.67 -21.54
C THR A 185 5.96 6.38 -22.50
N GLY A 186 4.84 5.76 -22.83
CA GLY A 186 3.78 6.33 -23.64
C GLY A 186 3.17 7.60 -23.03
N LEU A 187 2.83 7.57 -21.74
CA LEU A 187 2.30 8.71 -21.00
C LEU A 187 3.30 9.87 -20.94
N LYS A 188 4.61 9.59 -20.80
CA LYS A 188 5.65 10.62 -20.90
C LYS A 188 5.66 11.29 -22.28
N ARG A 189 5.56 10.50 -23.36
CA ARG A 189 5.48 11.01 -24.74
C ARG A 189 4.22 11.84 -24.97
N LEU A 190 3.06 11.37 -24.47
CA LEU A 190 1.79 12.09 -24.54
C LEU A 190 1.87 13.41 -23.79
N THR A 191 2.33 13.40 -22.53
CA THR A 191 2.56 14.61 -21.71
C THR A 191 3.43 15.62 -22.46
N ALA A 192 4.54 15.17 -23.05
CA ALA A 192 5.43 16.06 -23.81
C ALA A 192 4.80 16.62 -25.10
N THR A 193 3.92 15.85 -25.74
CA THR A 193 3.20 16.30 -26.94
C THR A 193 2.11 17.31 -26.56
N GLU A 194 1.31 17.03 -25.53
CA GLU A 194 0.31 17.95 -24.98
C GLU A 194 0.94 19.26 -24.52
N ALA A 195 2.06 19.20 -23.80
CA ALA A 195 2.79 20.37 -23.34
C ALA A 195 3.26 21.25 -24.51
N LYS A 196 3.80 20.66 -25.59
CA LYS A 196 4.20 21.40 -26.80
C LYS A 196 3.01 22.05 -27.51
N ASN A 197 1.88 21.34 -27.60
CA ASN A 197 0.68 21.84 -28.25
C ASN A 197 0.02 22.98 -27.45
N GLN A 198 0.12 22.94 -26.12
CA GLN A 198 -0.34 24.01 -25.22
C GLN A 198 0.51 25.30 -25.33
N VAL A 199 1.71 25.23 -25.91
CA VAL A 199 2.65 26.36 -26.08
C VAL A 199 2.45 27.12 -27.41
N ASN A 200 1.48 26.75 -28.25
CA ASN A 200 1.15 27.45 -29.50
C ASN A 200 0.26 28.72 -29.23
N PRO A 201 0.27 29.79 -30.06
CA PRO A 201 0.77 31.12 -29.71
C PRO A 201 -0.19 32.06 -28.96
N GLN A 202 -1.37 31.59 -28.53
CA GLN A 202 -2.37 32.45 -27.86
C GLN A 202 -2.36 32.35 -26.32
N ALA A 203 -1.56 31.45 -25.74
CA ALA A 203 -1.47 31.27 -24.29
C ALA A 203 -0.08 30.78 -23.83
N ASN A 204 0.99 31.50 -24.18
CA ASN A 204 2.34 31.16 -23.73
C ASN A 204 2.48 31.46 -22.23
N VAL A 205 2.10 30.51 -21.36
CA VAL A 205 2.13 30.67 -19.91
C VAL A 205 3.56 30.50 -19.41
N ASP A 206 4.13 31.58 -18.88
CA ASP A 206 5.44 31.57 -18.22
C ASP A 206 5.28 31.23 -16.74
N PHE A 207 5.41 29.95 -16.38
CA PHE A 207 5.27 29.48 -15.00
C PHE A 207 6.29 30.08 -14.04
N ALA A 208 7.43 30.59 -14.52
CA ALA A 208 8.41 31.27 -13.67
C ALA A 208 7.92 32.65 -13.20
N LYS A 209 6.92 33.23 -13.88
CA LYS A 209 6.26 34.48 -13.48
C LYS A 209 5.00 34.26 -12.66
N LEU A 210 4.55 33.02 -12.53
CA LEU A 210 3.39 32.65 -11.73
C LEU A 210 3.80 32.24 -10.31
N PRO A 211 2.90 32.36 -9.31
CA PRO A 211 3.15 31.86 -7.96
C PRO A 211 3.56 30.37 -7.94
N ASP A 212 4.60 30.03 -7.20
CA ASP A 212 5.01 28.64 -7.02
C ASP A 212 4.12 27.92 -6.01
N LEU A 213 3.21 27.07 -6.50
CA LEU A 213 2.26 26.35 -5.65
C LEU A 213 2.90 25.25 -4.77
N ARG A 214 4.20 24.97 -4.94
CA ARG A 214 4.95 24.03 -4.10
C ARG A 214 5.31 24.63 -2.73
N VAL A 215 5.32 25.96 -2.61
CA VAL A 215 5.61 26.65 -1.35
C VAL A 215 4.32 27.06 -0.61
N ALA A 216 4.43 27.29 0.69
CA ALA A 216 3.30 27.68 1.53
C ALA A 216 2.65 28.99 1.03
N GLY A 217 1.33 29.05 1.14
CA GLY A 217 0.52 30.18 0.71
C GLY A 217 0.51 31.37 1.69
N SER A 218 -0.50 32.21 1.52
CA SER A 218 -0.63 33.51 2.20
C SER A 218 -1.10 33.43 3.65
N PHE A 219 -1.64 32.29 4.10
CA PHE A 219 -2.15 32.12 5.46
C PHE A 219 -1.20 31.28 6.32
N ASN A 220 -1.33 31.38 7.64
CA ASN A 220 -0.78 30.39 8.56
C ASN A 220 -1.77 29.23 8.72
N SER A 221 -1.31 28.08 9.25
CA SER A 221 -2.16 26.94 9.56
C SER A 221 -2.23 26.73 11.07
N GLN A 222 -3.43 26.52 11.60
CA GLN A 222 -3.63 26.11 13.00
C GLN A 222 -4.33 24.76 13.05
N LYS A 223 -3.72 23.79 13.74
CA LYS A 223 -4.28 22.47 14.02
C LYS A 223 -5.18 22.53 15.26
N GLN A 224 -6.37 21.97 15.15
CA GLN A 224 -7.33 21.77 16.25
C GLN A 224 -7.86 20.33 16.20
N PRO A 225 -7.56 19.49 17.20
CA PRO A 225 -8.08 18.13 17.25
C PRO A 225 -9.56 18.12 17.65
N LEU A 226 -10.29 17.14 17.14
CA LEU A 226 -11.67 16.80 17.45
C LEU A 226 -11.81 15.29 17.65
N GLU A 227 -12.86 14.89 18.34
CA GLU A 227 -13.28 13.50 18.45
C GLU A 227 -14.71 13.38 17.95
N MET A 228 -14.96 12.40 17.10
CA MET A 228 -16.27 12.05 16.56
C MET A 228 -16.78 10.83 17.30
N ASN A 229 -18.04 10.87 17.73
CA ASN A 229 -18.69 9.77 18.44
C ASN A 229 -19.99 9.35 17.73
N ASP A 230 -19.88 8.40 16.82
CA ASP A 230 -21.02 7.80 16.13
C ASP A 230 -21.56 6.64 16.97
N LEU A 231 -22.50 6.98 17.87
CA LEU A 231 -23.15 6.02 18.75
C LEU A 231 -23.97 4.97 17.99
N PHE A 232 -24.51 5.31 16.81
CA PHE A 232 -25.34 4.38 16.02
C PHE A 232 -24.51 3.28 15.38
N ARG A 233 -23.30 3.60 14.91
CA ARG A 233 -22.36 2.64 14.33
C ARG A 233 -21.35 2.12 15.35
N ASN A 234 -21.39 2.59 16.60
CA ASN A 234 -20.44 2.29 17.67
C ASN A 234 -18.99 2.58 17.24
N ARG A 235 -18.74 3.78 16.74
CA ARG A 235 -17.43 4.23 16.24
C ARG A 235 -17.03 5.53 16.90
N ILE A 236 -15.85 5.54 17.51
CA ILE A 236 -15.19 6.74 18.01
C ILE A 236 -13.91 6.92 17.21
N PHE A 237 -13.68 8.12 16.69
CA PHE A 237 -12.50 8.41 15.88
C PHE A 237 -12.06 9.86 15.99
N ALA A 238 -10.74 10.07 15.92
CA ALA A 238 -10.15 11.40 15.99
C ALA A 238 -10.19 12.08 14.61
N VAL A 239 -10.27 13.40 14.63
CA VAL A 239 -10.18 14.26 13.44
C VAL A 239 -9.27 15.44 13.76
N ASP A 240 -8.27 15.68 12.93
CA ASP A 240 -7.43 16.86 13.02
C ASP A 240 -7.92 17.91 12.03
N MET A 241 -8.42 19.04 12.54
CA MET A 241 -8.82 20.19 11.73
C MET A 241 -7.64 21.14 11.55
N TYR A 242 -7.33 21.50 10.31
CA TYR A 242 -6.34 22.52 9.96
C TYR A 242 -7.09 23.73 9.41
N LEU A 243 -7.02 24.85 10.13
CA LEU A 243 -7.75 26.08 9.79
C LEU A 243 -6.79 27.17 9.30
N PRO A 244 -7.15 27.91 8.23
CA PRO A 244 -6.42 29.11 7.83
C PRO A 244 -6.43 30.16 8.92
N GLN A 245 -5.27 30.75 9.20
CA GLN A 245 -5.09 31.87 10.13
C GLN A 245 -4.51 33.08 9.41
N SER A 246 -4.94 34.27 9.81
CA SER A 246 -4.40 35.54 9.29
C SER A 246 -2.88 35.60 9.44
N LYS A 247 -2.21 36.20 8.45
CA LYS A 247 -0.75 36.32 8.41
C LYS A 247 -0.36 37.74 7.99
N GLY A 248 0.29 38.47 8.89
CA GLY A 248 0.58 39.88 8.69
C GLY A 248 -0.72 40.66 8.43
N ASN A 249 -0.78 41.36 7.29
CA ASN A 249 -1.95 42.17 6.91
C ASN A 249 -3.00 41.39 6.10
N ILE A 250 -2.81 40.09 5.86
CA ILE A 250 -3.76 39.26 5.11
C ILE A 250 -4.71 38.61 6.11
N GLU A 251 -5.97 39.06 6.08
CA GLU A 251 -7.04 38.58 6.96
C GLU A 251 -7.68 37.30 6.40
N ALA A 252 -7.79 36.26 7.23
CA ALA A 252 -8.49 35.03 6.90
C ALA A 252 -10.00 35.24 7.07
N LYS A 253 -10.76 35.17 5.96
CA LYS A 253 -12.20 35.46 5.94
C LYS A 253 -13.02 34.17 5.74
N PRO A 254 -13.70 33.68 6.79
CA PRO A 254 -14.61 32.54 6.66
C PRO A 254 -15.89 32.92 5.89
N PRO A 255 -16.65 31.94 5.36
CA PRO A 255 -16.45 30.51 5.52
C PRO A 255 -15.40 29.94 4.55
N PHE A 256 -14.53 29.07 5.05
CA PHE A 256 -13.51 28.38 4.25
C PHE A 256 -14.09 27.11 3.60
N PRO A 257 -13.81 26.83 2.31
CA PRO A 257 -14.11 25.53 1.72
C PRO A 257 -13.41 24.42 2.51
N LEU A 258 -14.10 23.29 2.67
CA LEU A 258 -13.58 22.15 3.42
C LEU A 258 -12.96 21.11 2.48
N ILE A 259 -11.76 20.65 2.80
CA ILE A 259 -11.16 19.46 2.21
C ILE A 259 -11.09 18.37 3.28
N VAL A 260 -11.53 17.16 2.97
CA VAL A 260 -11.41 16.00 3.85
C VAL A 260 -10.30 15.09 3.33
N ILE A 261 -9.41 14.62 4.19
CA ILE A 261 -8.33 13.68 3.84
C ILE A 261 -8.57 12.33 4.51
N SER A 262 -8.61 11.26 3.70
CA SER A 262 -8.72 9.88 4.14
C SER A 262 -7.41 9.11 3.86
N HIS A 263 -6.84 8.52 4.90
CA HIS A 263 -5.58 7.75 4.84
C HIS A 263 -5.75 6.38 4.16
N GLY A 264 -4.69 5.60 3.97
CA GLY A 264 -4.71 4.23 3.44
C GLY A 264 -5.07 3.17 4.50
N VAL A 265 -4.78 1.90 4.23
CA VAL A 265 -4.75 0.86 5.28
C VAL A 265 -3.43 1.01 6.04
N ALA A 266 -3.45 0.82 7.37
CA ALA A 266 -2.27 0.88 8.23
C ALA A 266 -1.58 2.25 8.30
N GLU A 267 -2.22 3.28 7.74
CA GLU A 267 -1.84 4.68 7.85
C GLU A 267 -2.70 5.37 8.92
N ASP A 268 -2.37 6.62 9.23
CA ASP A 268 -3.08 7.41 10.22
C ASP A 268 -3.25 8.88 9.77
N ARG A 269 -3.87 9.70 10.62
CA ARG A 269 -4.11 11.12 10.34
C ARG A 269 -2.85 11.99 10.24
N ASN A 270 -1.66 11.48 10.56
CA ASN A 270 -0.41 12.22 10.39
C ASN A 270 0.22 11.99 9.01
N THR A 271 -0.10 10.88 8.33
CA THR A 271 0.53 10.48 7.05
C THR A 271 0.43 11.56 5.95
N PHE A 272 -0.64 12.36 5.96
CA PHE A 272 -0.85 13.46 5.01
C PHE A 272 -1.03 14.82 5.69
N ALA A 273 -0.52 14.97 6.91
CA ALA A 273 -0.56 16.23 7.64
C ALA A 273 0.13 17.37 6.87
N TYR A 274 1.24 17.09 6.18
CA TYR A 274 1.89 18.09 5.32
C TYR A 274 0.97 18.66 4.24
N VAL A 275 0.09 17.86 3.63
CA VAL A 275 -0.87 18.31 2.61
C VAL A 275 -1.94 19.17 3.25
N ALA A 276 -2.45 18.73 4.41
CA ALA A 276 -3.47 19.47 5.16
C ALA A 276 -2.98 20.85 5.59
N GLN A 277 -1.77 20.92 6.15
CA GLN A 277 -1.12 22.19 6.51
C GLN A 277 -0.91 23.07 5.29
N HIS A 278 -0.40 22.51 4.19
CA HIS A 278 -0.18 23.24 2.94
C HIS A 278 -1.47 23.87 2.41
N LEU A 279 -2.53 23.09 2.26
CA LEU A 279 -3.84 23.58 1.79
C LEU A 279 -4.43 24.64 2.73
N ALA A 280 -4.24 24.52 4.05
CA ALA A 280 -4.65 25.54 5.00
C ALA A 280 -3.96 26.88 4.76
N THR A 281 -2.68 26.89 4.37
CA THR A 281 -1.99 28.13 3.97
C THR A 281 -2.53 28.77 2.69
N TYR A 282 -3.33 28.04 1.90
CA TYR A 282 -4.03 28.53 0.70
C TYR A 282 -5.52 28.87 0.95
N GLY A 283 -5.97 28.84 2.20
CA GLY A 283 -7.32 29.28 2.58
C GLY A 283 -8.37 28.16 2.62
N PHE A 284 -7.96 26.89 2.59
CA PHE A 284 -8.88 25.76 2.80
C PHE A 284 -8.93 25.38 4.28
N ALA A 285 -10.10 25.12 4.82
CA ALA A 285 -10.18 24.30 6.03
C ALA A 285 -9.91 22.84 5.62
N VAL A 286 -9.14 22.09 6.40
CA VAL A 286 -8.86 20.68 6.10
C VAL A 286 -9.16 19.81 7.30
N ALA A 287 -9.95 18.75 7.12
CA ALA A 287 -10.20 17.73 8.12
C ALA A 287 -9.45 16.44 7.76
N VAL A 288 -8.55 15.98 8.62
CA VAL A 288 -7.87 14.68 8.47
C VAL A 288 -8.42 13.73 9.53
N LEU A 289 -9.15 12.70 9.12
CA LEU A 289 -9.82 11.79 10.06
C LEU A 289 -9.13 10.44 10.15
N GLU A 290 -9.29 9.80 11.30
CA GLU A 290 -8.93 8.41 11.57
C GLU A 290 -10.07 7.46 11.15
N HIS A 291 -9.73 6.28 10.65
CA HIS A 291 -10.68 5.20 10.37
C HIS A 291 -10.40 3.98 11.26
N PRO A 292 -11.11 3.81 12.41
CA PRO A 292 -10.73 2.89 13.48
C PRO A 292 -10.76 1.39 13.11
N GLY A 293 -11.38 1.03 11.98
CA GLY A 293 -11.40 -0.35 11.50
C GLY A 293 -10.24 -0.72 10.56
N SER A 294 -9.39 0.24 10.16
CA SER A 294 -8.27 -0.01 9.25
C SER A 294 -7.06 0.93 9.43
N ASP A 295 -7.06 1.74 10.49
CA ASP A 295 -5.95 2.61 10.85
C ASP A 295 -4.71 1.85 11.33
N ALA A 296 -3.63 2.59 11.48
CA ALA A 296 -2.34 2.08 11.91
C ALA A 296 -2.42 1.32 13.25
N THR A 297 -3.18 1.86 14.22
CA THR A 297 -3.40 1.26 15.54
C THR A 297 -4.12 -0.09 15.44
N LYS A 298 -5.21 -0.18 14.67
CA LYS A 298 -5.98 -1.40 14.44
C LYS A 298 -5.11 -2.49 13.84
N ILE A 299 -4.29 -2.13 12.86
CA ILE A 299 -3.38 -3.06 12.19
C ILE A 299 -2.28 -3.53 13.14
N GLN A 300 -1.69 -2.63 13.92
CA GLN A 300 -0.70 -2.97 14.94
C GLN A 300 -1.28 -3.92 16.01
N GLN A 301 -2.48 -3.63 16.51
CA GLN A 301 -3.17 -4.49 17.48
C GLN A 301 -3.52 -5.86 16.87
N TYR A 302 -3.92 -5.89 15.59
CA TYR A 302 -4.23 -7.14 14.90
C TYR A 302 -3.00 -8.04 14.82
N PHE A 303 -1.86 -7.51 14.37
CA PHE A 303 -0.62 -8.27 14.37
C PHE A 303 -0.25 -8.66 15.80
N SER A 304 -0.40 -7.78 16.79
CA SER A 304 -0.15 -8.10 18.21
C SER A 304 -1.10 -9.13 18.83
N GLY A 305 -2.10 -9.64 18.09
CA GLY A 305 -3.10 -10.58 18.60
C GLY A 305 -4.13 -9.94 19.55
N LEU A 306 -4.16 -8.60 19.62
CA LEU A 306 -5.03 -7.82 20.49
C LEU A 306 -6.34 -7.39 19.81
N SER A 307 -6.45 -7.56 18.49
CA SER A 307 -7.66 -7.22 17.76
C SER A 307 -7.93 -8.19 16.61
N SER A 308 -9.18 -8.21 16.11
CA SER A 308 -9.55 -8.90 14.87
C SER A 308 -8.91 -8.24 13.64
N PRO A 309 -8.78 -8.96 12.50
CA PRO A 309 -8.38 -8.33 11.24
C PRO A 309 -9.34 -7.20 10.83
N PRO A 310 -8.89 -6.26 9.99
CA PRO A 310 -9.79 -5.31 9.33
C PRO A 310 -10.94 -6.04 8.64
N GLU A 311 -12.15 -5.52 8.83
CA GLU A 311 -13.36 -6.13 8.31
C GLU A 311 -13.68 -5.61 6.91
N ALA A 312 -14.30 -6.46 6.08
CA ALA A 312 -14.81 -6.04 4.77
C ALA A 312 -15.81 -4.86 4.87
N GLN A 313 -16.45 -4.70 6.04
CA GLN A 313 -17.37 -3.62 6.33
C GLN A 313 -16.71 -2.23 6.25
N GLU A 314 -15.36 -2.13 6.30
CA GLU A 314 -14.67 -0.85 6.09
C GLU A 314 -14.85 -0.29 4.67
N LEU A 315 -15.23 -1.11 3.68
CA LEU A 315 -15.67 -0.63 2.36
C LEU A 315 -16.92 0.27 2.46
N ILE A 316 -17.72 0.10 3.51
CA ILE A 316 -18.93 0.88 3.78
C ILE A 316 -18.65 1.90 4.89
N ASN A 317 -17.97 1.51 5.97
CA ASN A 317 -17.80 2.38 7.14
C ASN A 317 -16.95 3.61 6.83
N ARG A 318 -15.90 3.49 6.01
CA ARG A 318 -14.99 4.61 5.76
C ARG A 318 -15.67 5.79 5.05
N PRO A 319 -16.46 5.58 3.98
CA PRO A 319 -17.30 6.65 3.43
C PRO A 319 -18.31 7.19 4.45
N LEU A 320 -18.94 6.31 5.24
CA LEU A 320 -19.90 6.72 6.26
C LEU A 320 -19.26 7.54 7.39
N ASP A 321 -17.99 7.32 7.75
CA ASP A 321 -17.26 8.12 8.74
C ASP A 321 -17.12 9.57 8.26
N ILE A 322 -16.84 9.78 6.97
CA ILE A 322 -16.77 11.12 6.38
C ILE A 322 -18.16 11.77 6.34
N LYS A 323 -19.20 11.02 5.95
CA LYS A 323 -20.57 11.54 5.96
C LYS A 323 -21.00 11.97 7.37
N PHE A 324 -20.69 11.14 8.37
CA PHE A 324 -20.94 11.43 9.77
C PHE A 324 -20.23 12.70 10.23
N LEU A 325 -18.92 12.84 9.94
CA LEU A 325 -18.17 14.06 10.23
C LEU A 325 -18.84 15.30 9.63
N LEU A 326 -19.21 15.25 8.34
CA LEU A 326 -19.84 16.38 7.67
C LEU A 326 -21.23 16.70 8.25
N ASP A 327 -22.01 15.68 8.63
CA ASP A 327 -23.32 15.85 9.25
C ASP A 327 -23.22 16.47 10.65
N GLU A 328 -22.24 16.04 11.44
CA GLU A 328 -21.96 16.57 12.77
C GLU A 328 -21.49 18.03 12.71
N LEU A 329 -20.54 18.36 11.82
CA LEU A 329 -20.09 19.73 11.60
C LEU A 329 -21.23 20.65 11.12
N GLN A 330 -22.20 20.12 10.38
CA GLN A 330 -23.34 20.89 9.88
C GLN A 330 -24.43 21.08 10.95
N SER A 331 -24.73 20.04 11.71
CA SER A 331 -25.96 19.95 12.52
C SER A 331 -25.71 20.18 14.01
N ASN A 332 -24.54 19.82 14.55
CA ASN A 332 -24.26 19.83 15.97
C ASN A 332 -23.54 21.11 16.42
N LYS A 333 -24.21 22.26 16.23
CA LYS A 333 -23.67 23.60 16.50
C LYS A 333 -23.23 23.82 17.95
N LYS A 334 -23.77 23.06 18.91
CA LYS A 334 -23.37 23.16 20.32
C LYS A 334 -22.03 22.47 20.58
N LEU A 335 -21.84 21.26 20.03
CA LEU A 335 -20.62 20.48 20.23
C LEU A 335 -19.44 21.09 19.46
N TYR A 336 -19.71 21.68 18.29
CA TYR A 336 -18.71 22.28 17.41
C TYR A 336 -18.89 23.79 17.24
N ALA A 337 -19.28 24.50 18.30
CA ALA A 337 -19.55 25.94 18.29
C ALA A 337 -18.37 26.75 17.73
N ASN A 338 -17.13 26.31 17.99
CA ASN A 338 -15.91 26.93 17.48
C ASN A 338 -15.77 26.87 15.96
N PHE A 339 -16.53 26.02 15.26
CA PHE A 339 -16.53 25.92 13.79
C PHE A 339 -17.76 26.59 13.15
N GLN A 340 -18.68 27.12 13.95
CA GLN A 340 -19.90 27.74 13.44
C GLN A 340 -19.54 28.96 12.57
N GLY A 341 -19.99 28.92 11.31
CA GLY A 341 -19.70 29.97 10.33
C GLY A 341 -18.28 29.94 9.76
N LEU A 342 -17.39 29.07 10.26
CA LEU A 342 -16.02 28.94 9.75
C LEU A 342 -15.93 28.08 8.49
N LEU A 343 -16.82 27.10 8.32
CA LEU A 343 -16.71 26.09 7.28
C LEU A 343 -17.82 26.23 6.23
N ASN A 344 -17.45 26.17 4.95
CA ASN A 344 -18.38 25.96 3.85
C ASN A 344 -18.49 24.45 3.59
N LEU A 345 -19.55 23.85 4.13
CA LEU A 345 -19.84 22.41 4.01
C LEU A 345 -20.62 22.05 2.73
N GLN A 346 -20.86 23.00 1.82
CA GLN A 346 -21.55 22.73 0.55
C GLN A 346 -20.58 22.49 -0.62
N GLU A 347 -19.33 22.93 -0.48
CA GLU A 347 -18.25 22.83 -1.47
C GLU A 347 -17.09 22.02 -0.88
N VAL A 348 -17.30 20.71 -0.73
CA VAL A 348 -16.33 19.82 -0.06
C VAL A 348 -15.46 19.10 -1.08
N GLY A 349 -14.14 19.17 -0.89
CA GLY A 349 -13.16 18.33 -1.59
C GLY A 349 -12.81 17.09 -0.78
N VAL A 350 -12.42 16.00 -1.44
CA VAL A 350 -11.85 14.84 -0.76
C VAL A 350 -10.50 14.47 -1.37
N ILE A 351 -9.49 14.29 -0.53
CA ILE A 351 -8.23 13.64 -0.87
C ILE A 351 -8.23 12.26 -0.23
N GLY A 352 -7.82 11.25 -0.98
CA GLY A 352 -7.75 9.89 -0.47
C GLY A 352 -6.51 9.17 -0.94
N HIS A 353 -5.81 8.48 -0.05
CA HIS A 353 -4.70 7.60 -0.42
C HIS A 353 -5.09 6.13 -0.33
N SER A 354 -4.75 5.30 -1.33
CA SER A 354 -4.98 3.85 -1.27
C SER A 354 -6.45 3.51 -0.99
N TYR A 355 -6.76 3.03 0.22
CA TYR A 355 -8.13 2.78 0.67
C TYR A 355 -8.95 4.06 0.92
N GLY A 356 -8.28 5.14 1.29
CA GLY A 356 -8.83 6.48 1.27
C GLY A 356 -9.13 6.93 -0.16
N GLY A 357 -8.36 6.52 -1.15
CA GLY A 357 -8.62 6.81 -2.57
C GLY A 357 -9.93 6.18 -3.06
N TYR A 358 -10.16 4.91 -2.71
CA TYR A 358 -11.47 4.25 -2.83
C TYR A 358 -12.58 5.03 -2.13
N THR A 359 -12.32 5.45 -0.89
CA THR A 359 -13.28 6.20 -0.06
C THR A 359 -13.69 7.51 -0.74
N ALA A 360 -12.72 8.25 -1.30
CA ALA A 360 -12.97 9.47 -2.05
C ALA A 360 -13.81 9.21 -3.31
N LEU A 361 -13.46 8.18 -4.10
CA LEU A 361 -14.18 7.85 -5.33
C LEU A 361 -15.63 7.40 -5.07
N THR A 362 -15.89 6.66 -4.00
CA THR A 362 -17.25 6.24 -3.61
C THR A 362 -18.10 7.42 -3.14
N LEU A 363 -17.53 8.33 -2.34
CA LEU A 363 -18.19 9.58 -1.94
C LEU A 363 -18.53 10.46 -3.15
N ALA A 364 -17.71 10.42 -4.20
CA ALA A 364 -17.93 11.12 -5.47
C ALA A 364 -19.02 10.49 -6.36
N GLY A 365 -19.55 9.33 -5.99
CA GLY A 365 -20.64 8.65 -6.70
C GLY A 365 -20.27 7.32 -7.36
N ALA A 366 -19.04 6.83 -7.21
CA ALA A 366 -18.74 5.47 -7.64
C ALA A 366 -19.46 4.44 -6.76
N ASN A 367 -20.06 3.44 -7.41
CA ASN A 367 -20.75 2.35 -6.74
C ASN A 367 -19.99 1.04 -6.90
N PHE A 368 -20.38 0.02 -6.13
CA PHE A 368 -19.81 -1.31 -6.28
C PHE A 368 -20.25 -1.91 -7.62
N ASP A 369 -19.31 -2.41 -8.40
CA ASP A 369 -19.60 -3.17 -9.62
C ASP A 369 -19.62 -4.66 -9.26
N ILE A 370 -20.83 -5.15 -8.94
CA ILE A 370 -21.04 -6.52 -8.48
C ILE A 370 -20.60 -7.55 -9.53
N GLU A 371 -20.75 -7.24 -10.82
CA GLU A 371 -20.31 -8.11 -11.90
C GLU A 371 -18.78 -8.17 -11.98
N SER A 372 -18.12 -7.02 -11.88
CA SER A 372 -16.66 -6.94 -11.80
C SER A 372 -16.12 -7.72 -10.61
N ILE A 373 -16.71 -7.54 -9.41
CA ILE A 373 -16.31 -8.26 -8.20
C ILE A 373 -16.43 -9.77 -8.45
N ARG A 374 -17.58 -10.26 -8.94
CA ARG A 374 -17.79 -11.70 -9.19
C ARG A 374 -16.83 -12.28 -10.24
N ARG A 375 -16.50 -11.51 -11.28
CA ARG A 375 -15.68 -11.97 -12.40
C ARG A 375 -14.19 -11.95 -12.09
N ASN A 376 -13.72 -10.89 -11.43
CA ASN A 376 -12.30 -10.57 -11.32
C ASN A 376 -11.71 -10.94 -9.95
N CYS A 377 -12.54 -11.28 -8.96
CA CYS A 377 -12.03 -11.67 -7.66
C CYS A 377 -11.50 -13.11 -7.60
N ASN A 378 -10.20 -13.24 -7.81
CA ASN A 378 -9.48 -14.48 -7.65
C ASN A 378 -8.21 -14.33 -6.79
N PRO A 379 -8.35 -14.02 -5.48
CA PRO A 379 -7.22 -13.73 -4.61
C PRO A 379 -6.27 -14.92 -4.43
N ASN A 380 -6.76 -16.17 -4.56
CA ASN A 380 -5.92 -17.37 -4.38
C ASN A 380 -4.93 -17.59 -5.54
N LYS A 381 -5.10 -16.91 -6.68
CA LYS A 381 -4.19 -17.00 -7.84
C LYS A 381 -3.30 -15.77 -8.01
N SER A 382 -3.49 -14.72 -7.21
CA SER A 382 -2.75 -13.47 -7.34
C SER A 382 -1.78 -13.26 -6.19
N LEU A 383 -0.64 -12.61 -6.48
CA LEU A 383 0.26 -12.04 -5.47
C LEU A 383 0.04 -10.54 -5.29
N ASN A 384 -0.90 -9.94 -6.03
CA ASN A 384 -1.21 -8.52 -5.94
C ASN A 384 -2.11 -8.24 -4.72
N LEU A 385 -1.59 -7.44 -3.78
CA LEU A 385 -2.31 -7.11 -2.55
C LEU A 385 -3.60 -6.32 -2.82
N SER A 386 -3.65 -5.49 -3.88
CA SER A 386 -4.87 -4.76 -4.25
C SER A 386 -6.03 -5.70 -4.55
N VAL A 387 -5.77 -6.84 -5.20
CA VAL A 387 -6.78 -7.86 -5.54
C VAL A 387 -7.32 -8.47 -4.25
N PHE A 388 -6.44 -8.84 -3.32
CA PHE A 388 -6.87 -9.39 -2.03
C PHE A 388 -7.79 -8.42 -1.28
N LEU A 389 -7.37 -7.15 -1.14
CA LEU A 389 -8.11 -6.14 -0.39
C LEU A 389 -9.48 -5.84 -1.02
N GLN A 390 -9.53 -5.66 -2.34
CA GLN A 390 -10.79 -5.41 -3.04
C GLN A 390 -11.74 -6.60 -2.97
N CYS A 391 -11.21 -7.82 -2.99
CA CYS A 391 -12.01 -9.04 -2.96
C CYS A 391 -12.57 -9.41 -1.60
N ARG A 392 -12.23 -8.65 -0.54
CA ARG A 392 -13.03 -8.63 0.70
C ARG A 392 -14.47 -8.22 0.46
N ALA A 393 -14.77 -7.47 -0.63
CA ALA A 393 -16.14 -7.19 -1.05
C ALA A 393 -16.99 -8.46 -1.22
N ASN A 394 -16.40 -9.61 -1.61
CA ASN A 394 -17.14 -10.88 -1.70
C ASN A 394 -17.75 -11.32 -0.37
N GLU A 395 -17.12 -11.00 0.77
CA GLU A 395 -17.71 -11.31 2.08
C GLU A 395 -19.02 -10.57 2.30
N LEU A 396 -19.09 -9.30 1.90
CA LEU A 396 -20.30 -8.49 2.00
C LEU A 396 -21.41 -9.08 1.12
N LEU A 397 -21.06 -9.50 -0.10
CA LEU A 397 -22.02 -10.11 -1.04
C LEU A 397 -22.52 -11.47 -0.56
N GLN A 398 -21.64 -12.31 -0.02
CA GLN A 398 -22.00 -13.62 0.54
C GLN A 398 -22.90 -13.47 1.77
N LYS A 399 -22.59 -12.51 2.65
CA LYS A 399 -23.42 -12.17 3.82
C LYS A 399 -24.67 -11.38 3.46
N ARG A 400 -24.88 -11.04 2.18
CA ARG A 400 -26.01 -10.23 1.67
C ARG A 400 -26.16 -8.90 2.42
N VAL A 401 -25.03 -8.27 2.77
CA VAL A 401 -25.01 -6.97 3.43
C VAL A 401 -25.63 -5.94 2.49
N LYS A 402 -26.61 -5.17 2.99
CA LYS A 402 -27.19 -4.04 2.26
C LYS A 402 -26.15 -2.91 2.21
N ILE A 403 -25.65 -2.61 1.01
CA ILE A 403 -24.75 -1.47 0.78
C ILE A 403 -25.62 -0.21 0.68
N PRO A 404 -25.48 0.77 1.61
CA PRO A 404 -26.21 2.03 1.53
C PRO A 404 -25.66 2.92 0.41
N THR A 405 -26.35 4.02 0.09
CA THR A 405 -25.79 5.05 -0.79
C THR A 405 -24.58 5.69 -0.10
N LEU A 406 -23.39 5.45 -0.67
CA LEU A 406 -22.13 5.98 -0.14
C LEU A 406 -21.81 7.38 -0.69
N GLN A 407 -22.40 7.77 -1.81
CA GLN A 407 -22.26 9.12 -2.36
C GLN A 407 -22.70 10.18 -1.34
N ASP A 408 -22.01 11.31 -1.34
CA ASP A 408 -22.44 12.49 -0.61
C ASP A 408 -22.49 13.72 -1.53
N SER A 409 -23.63 14.41 -1.56
CA SER A 409 -23.90 15.50 -2.49
C SER A 409 -23.08 16.76 -2.20
N ARG A 410 -22.52 16.89 -1.00
CA ARG A 410 -21.60 17.98 -0.62
C ARG A 410 -20.23 17.83 -1.25
N ILE A 411 -19.85 16.63 -1.70
CA ILE A 411 -18.56 16.40 -2.35
C ILE A 411 -18.61 16.92 -3.78
N LYS A 412 -17.72 17.87 -4.11
CA LYS A 412 -17.69 18.57 -5.40
C LYS A 412 -16.43 18.33 -6.21
N ALA A 413 -15.36 17.78 -5.63
CA ALA A 413 -14.16 17.38 -6.35
C ALA A 413 -13.37 16.33 -5.55
N VAL A 414 -12.72 15.38 -6.22
CA VAL A 414 -11.91 14.34 -5.54
C VAL A 414 -10.53 14.14 -6.15
N MET A 415 -9.54 13.97 -5.28
CA MET A 415 -8.17 13.61 -5.63
C MET A 415 -7.83 12.26 -4.97
N ALA A 416 -7.65 11.23 -5.78
CA ALA A 416 -7.36 9.88 -5.30
C ALA A 416 -5.92 9.48 -5.66
N MET A 417 -5.09 9.27 -4.66
CA MET A 417 -3.68 8.87 -4.77
C MET A 417 -3.54 7.38 -4.54
N ASN A 418 -2.87 6.69 -5.46
CA ASN A 418 -2.71 5.23 -5.48
C ASN A 418 -4.01 4.46 -5.12
N PRO A 419 -5.21 4.84 -5.62
CA PRO A 419 -6.47 4.25 -5.14
C PRO A 419 -6.57 2.75 -5.43
N LEU A 420 -7.11 1.99 -4.48
CA LEU A 420 -7.59 0.62 -4.76
C LEU A 420 -9.01 0.70 -5.31
N SER A 421 -9.25 0.46 -6.60
CA SER A 421 -10.56 0.79 -7.18
C SER A 421 -11.03 -0.13 -8.30
N SER A 422 -10.11 -0.75 -9.02
CA SER A 422 -10.38 -1.36 -10.31
C SER A 422 -11.41 -2.48 -10.29
N ILE A 423 -11.35 -3.39 -9.32
CA ILE A 423 -12.23 -4.55 -9.20
C ILE A 423 -13.52 -4.17 -8.48
N VAL A 424 -13.40 -3.51 -7.32
CA VAL A 424 -14.56 -3.25 -6.45
C VAL A 424 -15.52 -2.22 -7.04
N LEU A 425 -14.99 -1.18 -7.70
CA LEU A 425 -15.81 -0.17 -8.37
C LEU A 425 -16.05 -0.47 -9.84
N GLY A 426 -15.13 -1.18 -10.51
CA GLY A 426 -15.27 -1.57 -11.91
C GLY A 426 -15.47 -0.40 -12.87
N LYS A 427 -15.66 -0.71 -14.16
CA LYS A 427 -16.00 0.30 -15.16
C LYS A 427 -17.40 0.88 -14.89
N GLN A 428 -18.35 0.04 -14.49
CA GLN A 428 -19.73 0.48 -14.28
C GLN A 428 -19.84 1.47 -13.12
N GLY A 429 -19.21 1.19 -11.99
CA GLY A 429 -19.25 2.07 -10.82
C GLY A 429 -18.49 3.38 -11.06
N LEU A 430 -17.27 3.33 -11.57
CA LEU A 430 -16.45 4.53 -11.82
C LEU A 430 -17.06 5.48 -12.85
N SER A 431 -17.76 4.95 -13.86
CA SER A 431 -18.45 5.76 -14.87
C SER A 431 -19.58 6.66 -14.30
N LYS A 432 -20.04 6.42 -13.06
CA LYS A 432 -21.10 7.19 -12.41
C LYS A 432 -20.62 8.50 -11.77
N ILE A 433 -19.30 8.67 -11.60
CA ILE A 433 -18.74 9.90 -11.04
C ILE A 433 -18.97 11.06 -12.01
N GLN A 434 -19.57 12.13 -11.50
CA GLN A 434 -19.91 13.34 -12.27
C GLN A 434 -19.08 14.58 -11.85
N VAL A 435 -18.44 14.53 -10.68
CA VAL A 435 -17.58 15.61 -10.19
C VAL A 435 -16.18 15.51 -10.83
N PRO A 436 -15.35 16.58 -10.78
CA PRO A 436 -13.96 16.51 -11.18
C PRO A 436 -13.16 15.47 -10.38
N VAL A 437 -12.29 14.72 -11.08
CA VAL A 437 -11.46 13.66 -10.50
C VAL A 437 -10.00 13.83 -10.90
N MET A 438 -9.08 13.79 -9.94
CA MET A 438 -7.66 13.59 -10.19
C MET A 438 -7.23 12.23 -9.65
N LEU A 439 -6.64 11.39 -10.50
CA LEU A 439 -5.97 10.16 -10.11
C LEU A 439 -4.46 10.38 -10.11
N ILE A 440 -3.79 10.05 -9.02
CA ILE A 440 -2.32 10.10 -8.90
C ILE A 440 -1.82 8.68 -8.66
N GLY A 441 -0.79 8.24 -9.40
CA GLY A 441 -0.23 6.88 -9.27
C GLY A 441 1.30 6.87 -9.30
N GLY A 442 1.93 5.99 -8.52
CA GLY A 442 3.37 5.70 -8.62
C GLY A 442 3.66 4.55 -9.58
N SER A 443 4.62 4.70 -10.51
CA SER A 443 4.90 3.65 -11.49
C SER A 443 5.49 2.36 -10.88
N GLN A 444 6.17 2.45 -9.74
CA GLN A 444 6.74 1.33 -8.99
C GLN A 444 5.86 0.91 -7.80
N ASP A 445 4.58 1.30 -7.79
CA ASP A 445 3.62 0.83 -6.81
C ASP A 445 3.33 -0.66 -7.01
N ILE A 446 3.69 -1.47 -6.02
CA ILE A 446 3.44 -2.92 -6.00
C ILE A 446 2.21 -3.30 -5.16
N ILE A 447 1.66 -2.35 -4.41
CA ILE A 447 0.51 -2.54 -3.52
C ILE A 447 -0.78 -2.29 -4.30
N THR A 448 -0.83 -1.20 -5.06
CA THR A 448 -1.90 -0.83 -6.00
C THR A 448 -1.29 -0.46 -7.35
N PRO A 449 -0.92 -1.45 -8.19
CA PRO A 449 -0.15 -1.19 -9.39
C PRO A 449 -0.80 -0.18 -10.35
N ALA A 450 0.03 0.77 -10.82
CA ALA A 450 -0.36 1.93 -11.62
C ALA A 450 -1.39 1.63 -12.73
N ILE A 451 -1.10 0.58 -13.51
CA ILE A 451 -1.86 0.25 -14.71
C ILE A 451 -3.26 -0.25 -14.38
N PRO A 452 -3.44 -1.34 -13.61
CA PRO A 452 -4.77 -1.81 -13.27
C PRO A 452 -5.54 -0.84 -12.37
N GLU A 453 -4.90 -0.11 -11.46
CA GLU A 453 -5.59 0.63 -10.40
C GLU A 453 -5.78 2.14 -10.67
N GLN A 454 -5.02 2.74 -11.58
CA GLN A 454 -5.16 4.17 -11.93
C GLN A 454 -5.33 4.40 -13.43
N VAL A 455 -4.45 3.85 -14.27
CA VAL A 455 -4.49 4.12 -15.72
C VAL A 455 -5.74 3.51 -16.37
N ASN A 456 -6.04 2.24 -16.09
CA ASN A 456 -7.27 1.60 -16.58
C ASN A 456 -8.53 2.34 -16.07
N PRO A 457 -8.73 2.54 -14.75
CA PRO A 457 -9.81 3.35 -14.18
C PRO A 457 -9.96 4.75 -14.77
N PHE A 458 -8.87 5.44 -15.10
CA PHE A 458 -8.93 6.75 -15.73
C PHE A 458 -9.65 6.75 -17.07
N THR A 459 -9.49 5.68 -17.87
CA THR A 459 -10.21 5.52 -19.14
C THR A 459 -11.70 5.25 -18.94
N TRP A 460 -12.12 4.80 -17.76
CA TRP A 460 -13.52 4.46 -17.45
C TRP A 460 -14.34 5.67 -16.96
N LEU A 461 -13.68 6.68 -16.40
CA LEU A 461 -14.29 7.93 -15.96
C LEU A 461 -14.94 8.68 -17.14
N GLN A 462 -16.20 9.10 -16.93
CA GLN A 462 -17.01 9.86 -17.89
C GLN A 462 -17.15 11.35 -17.52
N THR A 463 -16.65 11.76 -16.35
CA THR A 463 -16.60 13.17 -15.96
C THR A 463 -15.75 13.98 -16.93
N LYS A 464 -16.19 15.21 -17.23
CA LYS A 464 -15.50 16.12 -18.16
C LYS A 464 -14.12 16.52 -17.65
N ASN A 465 -14.02 16.81 -16.36
CA ASN A 465 -12.78 17.28 -15.72
C ASN A 465 -12.11 16.10 -15.04
N LYS A 466 -11.25 15.40 -15.76
CA LYS A 466 -10.45 14.30 -15.22
C LYS A 466 -8.97 14.53 -15.49
N TYR A 467 -8.15 14.14 -14.51
CA TYR A 467 -6.70 14.28 -14.59
C TYR A 467 -6.03 12.97 -14.14
N LEU A 468 -5.00 12.56 -14.87
CA LEU A 468 -4.14 11.44 -14.50
C LEU A 468 -2.71 11.95 -14.34
N ALA A 469 -2.17 11.82 -13.14
CA ALA A 469 -0.78 12.09 -12.83
C ALA A 469 -0.05 10.78 -12.50
N ILE A 470 0.97 10.42 -13.28
CA ILE A 470 1.83 9.28 -12.98
C ILE A 470 3.22 9.79 -12.62
N ILE A 471 3.65 9.46 -11.40
CA ILE A 471 4.98 9.77 -10.88
C ILE A 471 5.88 8.57 -11.18
N ASP A 472 6.81 8.74 -12.11
CA ASP A 472 7.75 7.68 -12.46
C ASP A 472 8.71 7.40 -11.30
N ASN A 473 9.10 6.13 -11.12
CA ASN A 473 9.90 5.62 -10.01
C ASN A 473 9.30 5.75 -8.60
N ALA A 474 8.13 6.39 -8.45
CA ALA A 474 7.44 6.45 -7.17
C ALA A 474 6.77 5.11 -6.84
N THR A 475 6.76 4.76 -5.57
CA THR A 475 6.09 3.58 -5.02
C THR A 475 4.74 3.97 -4.41
N HIS A 476 4.06 3.01 -3.77
CA HIS A 476 2.84 3.27 -2.98
C HIS A 476 3.04 4.35 -1.92
N PHE A 477 4.26 4.44 -1.38
CA PHE A 477 4.58 5.18 -0.17
C PHE A 477 5.29 6.50 -0.44
N SER A 478 5.67 6.80 -1.70
CA SER A 478 6.48 7.98 -2.00
C SER A 478 5.76 9.31 -1.72
N THR A 479 4.43 9.32 -1.65
CA THR A 479 3.63 10.51 -1.29
C THR A 479 3.34 10.61 0.21
N ALA A 480 3.60 9.58 0.99
CA ALA A 480 3.34 9.58 2.43
C ALA A 480 4.41 10.39 3.19
N GLU A 481 4.01 11.04 4.28
CA GLU A 481 4.94 11.63 5.25
C GLU A 481 5.32 10.60 6.33
N ALA A 482 6.61 10.60 6.67
CA ALA A 482 7.16 10.00 7.89
C ALA A 482 6.68 8.58 8.25
N LEU A 483 6.88 7.60 7.37
CA LEU A 483 6.68 6.18 7.69
C LEU A 483 7.71 5.58 8.67
N ASN A 484 8.75 6.36 9.03
CA ASN A 484 9.87 5.90 9.87
C ASN A 484 9.84 6.42 11.32
N ASN A 485 9.07 7.47 11.63
CA ASN A 485 9.12 8.17 12.93
C ASN A 485 7.75 8.37 13.60
N SER A 486 6.67 7.85 13.01
CA SER A 486 5.31 8.01 13.53
C SER A 486 5.00 6.88 14.53
N GLN A 487 4.69 7.24 15.77
CA GLN A 487 4.14 6.30 16.76
C GLN A 487 2.76 5.84 16.27
N GLY A 488 2.69 4.67 15.62
CA GLY A 488 1.41 4.09 15.19
C GLY A 488 1.49 3.37 13.84
N VAL A 489 2.34 3.83 12.92
CA VAL A 489 2.49 3.23 11.59
C VAL A 489 3.44 2.04 11.63
N LEU A 490 3.05 0.93 11.00
CA LEU A 490 3.96 -0.20 10.81
C LEU A 490 5.19 0.29 10.02
N PRO A 491 6.42 0.09 10.53
CA PRO A 491 7.62 0.59 9.87
C PRO A 491 7.71 0.00 8.46
N VAL A 492 7.74 0.87 7.46
CA VAL A 492 7.89 0.47 6.06
C VAL A 492 9.39 0.45 5.73
N PRO A 493 9.95 -0.68 5.26
CA PRO A 493 11.33 -0.75 4.81
C PRO A 493 11.66 0.38 3.82
N LYS A 494 12.83 1.01 3.95
CA LYS A 494 13.25 2.14 3.11
C LYS A 494 13.20 1.80 1.62
N GLU A 495 13.47 0.54 1.30
CA GLU A 495 13.43 -0.02 -0.04
C GLU A 495 12.02 0.04 -0.67
N LEU A 496 10.96 -0.03 0.15
CA LEU A 496 9.56 0.09 -0.31
C LEU A 496 9.09 1.54 -0.40
N VAL A 497 9.72 2.47 0.32
CA VAL A 497 9.38 3.91 0.27
C VAL A 497 9.73 4.54 -1.09
N GLY A 498 10.77 4.02 -1.75
CA GLY A 498 11.25 4.52 -3.02
C GLY A 498 12.18 5.74 -2.88
N PRO A 499 12.67 6.28 -4.00
CA PRO A 499 13.66 7.34 -3.99
C PRO A 499 13.01 8.71 -3.74
N ASP A 500 13.61 9.50 -2.85
CA ASP A 500 13.31 10.92 -2.55
C ASP A 500 11.80 11.29 -2.46
N PRO A 501 11.09 10.83 -1.42
CA PRO A 501 9.68 11.16 -1.20
C PRO A 501 9.35 12.66 -1.16
N ALA A 502 10.33 13.51 -0.80
CA ALA A 502 10.11 14.95 -0.74
C ALA A 502 9.70 15.52 -2.11
N ILE A 503 10.24 14.98 -3.20
CA ILE A 503 9.85 15.39 -4.56
C ILE A 503 8.37 15.07 -4.82
N ALA A 504 7.94 13.82 -4.59
CA ALA A 504 6.54 13.44 -4.79
C ALA A 504 5.59 14.25 -3.90
N GLN A 505 5.99 14.54 -2.66
CA GLN A 505 5.22 15.41 -1.76
C GLN A 505 5.05 16.83 -2.33
N THR A 506 6.06 17.40 -3.00
CA THR A 506 5.92 18.72 -3.66
C THR A 506 4.91 18.69 -4.81
N TYR A 507 4.81 17.59 -5.56
CA TYR A 507 3.79 17.43 -6.59
C TYR A 507 2.39 17.39 -5.98
N VAL A 508 2.19 16.62 -4.91
CA VAL A 508 0.90 16.55 -4.22
C VAL A 508 0.49 17.92 -3.67
N LYS A 509 1.41 18.66 -3.04
CA LYS A 509 1.18 20.04 -2.56
C LYS A 509 0.70 20.95 -3.70
N SER A 510 1.43 20.95 -4.81
CA SER A 510 1.14 21.83 -5.93
C SER A 510 -0.15 21.47 -6.65
N LEU A 511 -0.35 20.18 -6.96
CA LEU A 511 -1.52 19.70 -7.69
C LEU A 511 -2.80 19.81 -6.86
N SER A 512 -2.74 19.59 -5.54
CA SER A 512 -3.89 19.76 -4.66
C SER A 512 -4.39 21.20 -4.62
N VAL A 513 -3.48 22.17 -4.46
CA VAL A 513 -3.84 23.60 -4.53
C VAL A 513 -4.47 23.93 -5.88
N ALA A 514 -3.79 23.60 -6.98
CA ALA A 514 -4.30 23.88 -8.33
C ALA A 514 -5.69 23.27 -8.56
N PHE A 515 -5.87 22.02 -8.16
CA PHE A 515 -7.11 21.26 -8.37
C PHE A 515 -8.27 21.84 -7.57
N PHE A 516 -8.11 22.06 -6.26
CA PHE A 516 -9.22 22.50 -5.42
C PHE A 516 -9.52 23.99 -5.58
N GLN A 517 -8.52 24.85 -5.83
CA GLN A 517 -8.79 26.26 -6.19
C GLN A 517 -9.61 26.37 -7.47
N THR A 518 -9.30 25.52 -8.45
CA THR A 518 -10.01 25.47 -9.73
C THR A 518 -11.42 24.92 -9.57
N HIS A 519 -11.58 23.75 -8.95
CA HIS A 519 -12.83 22.99 -9.03
C HIS A 519 -13.79 23.19 -7.86
N LEU A 520 -13.32 23.65 -6.69
CA LEU A 520 -14.20 24.02 -5.57
C LEU A 520 -14.50 25.52 -5.53
N LEU A 521 -13.50 26.34 -5.83
CA LEU A 521 -13.62 27.80 -5.74
C LEU A 521 -13.77 28.50 -7.09
N ASN A 522 -13.77 27.76 -8.20
CA ASN A 522 -13.91 28.28 -9.57
C ASN A 522 -12.87 29.38 -9.91
N GLN A 523 -11.66 29.30 -9.32
CA GLN A 523 -10.61 30.29 -9.55
C GLN A 523 -9.83 29.96 -10.82
N GLN A 524 -10.28 30.50 -11.96
CA GLN A 524 -9.74 30.21 -13.29
C GLN A 524 -8.24 30.48 -13.45
N GLN A 525 -7.67 31.38 -12.63
CA GLN A 525 -6.22 31.63 -12.58
C GLN A 525 -5.38 30.41 -12.19
N TYR A 526 -5.98 29.37 -11.60
CA TYR A 526 -5.30 28.11 -11.24
C TYR A 526 -5.39 27.04 -12.35
N GLN A 527 -6.18 27.24 -13.39
CA GLN A 527 -6.30 26.29 -14.52
C GLN A 527 -4.97 26.01 -15.23
N PRO A 528 -4.08 26.99 -15.47
CA PRO A 528 -2.81 26.71 -16.15
C PRO A 528 -1.93 25.69 -15.43
N TYR A 529 -2.06 25.56 -14.10
CA TYR A 529 -1.31 24.58 -13.31
C TYR A 529 -1.85 23.16 -13.44
N LEU A 530 -3.06 22.97 -13.98
CA LEU A 530 -3.64 21.65 -14.26
C LEU A 530 -3.32 21.23 -15.70
N SER A 531 -2.06 21.36 -16.13
CA SER A 531 -1.65 21.13 -17.51
C SER A 531 -0.41 20.24 -17.63
N ALA A 532 -0.26 19.61 -18.79
CA ALA A 532 0.94 18.86 -19.13
C ALA A 532 2.17 19.76 -19.10
N ALA A 533 2.08 21.00 -19.59
CA ALA A 533 3.17 21.97 -19.55
C ALA A 533 3.63 22.29 -18.12
N TYR A 534 2.71 22.49 -17.18
CA TYR A 534 3.08 22.72 -15.78
C TYR A 534 3.72 21.49 -15.15
N SER A 535 3.21 20.29 -15.45
CA SER A 535 3.79 19.05 -14.94
C SER A 535 5.26 18.89 -15.35
N GLN A 536 5.60 19.25 -16.59
CA GLN A 536 6.99 19.25 -17.07
C GLN A 536 7.84 20.30 -16.36
N TYR A 537 7.27 21.48 -16.09
CA TYR A 537 7.96 22.57 -15.40
C TYR A 537 8.35 22.19 -13.96
N ILE A 538 7.47 21.52 -13.22
CA ILE A 538 7.75 21.14 -11.83
C ILE A 538 8.49 19.80 -11.68
N SER A 539 8.52 18.98 -12.74
CA SER A 539 9.12 17.64 -12.74
C SER A 539 10.61 17.67 -12.37
N GLN A 540 11.00 16.78 -11.47
CA GLN A 540 12.34 16.65 -10.89
C GLN A 540 12.76 15.18 -10.85
N LYS A 541 14.03 14.93 -11.18
CA LYS A 541 14.64 13.60 -11.05
C LYS A 541 14.89 13.25 -9.58
N PRO A 542 14.77 11.98 -9.17
CA PRO A 542 14.53 10.80 -10.01
C PRO A 542 13.06 10.48 -10.31
N LEU A 543 12.12 11.34 -9.85
CA LEU A 543 10.68 11.13 -9.93
C LEU A 543 10.00 11.99 -11.01
N ASP A 544 10.16 11.64 -12.29
CA ASP A 544 9.52 12.40 -13.38
C ASP A 544 7.98 12.40 -13.24
N LEU A 545 7.34 13.53 -13.52
CA LEU A 545 5.88 13.65 -13.48
C LEU A 545 5.29 13.61 -14.91
N SER A 546 4.39 12.65 -15.16
CA SER A 546 3.54 12.62 -16.36
C SER A 546 2.14 13.08 -15.99
N PHE A 547 1.51 13.89 -16.83
CA PHE A 547 0.19 14.45 -16.56
C PHE A 547 -0.62 14.53 -17.86
N VAL A 548 -1.80 13.91 -17.87
CA VAL A 548 -2.73 13.94 -19.01
C VAL A 548 -4.15 14.24 -18.54
N GLN A 549 -4.92 14.90 -19.40
CA GLN A 549 -6.34 15.23 -19.16
C GLN A 549 -7.31 14.27 -19.87
N SER A 550 -6.81 13.50 -20.83
CA SER A 550 -7.60 12.52 -21.58
C SER A 550 -6.76 11.30 -21.92
N LEU A 551 -7.40 10.13 -21.85
CA LEU A 551 -6.87 8.87 -22.37
C LEU A 551 -8.06 7.95 -22.61
N THR A 552 -8.26 7.53 -23.86
CA THR A 552 -9.29 6.55 -24.21
C THR A 552 -8.79 5.12 -24.01
N THR A 553 -9.72 4.15 -23.95
CA THR A 553 -9.34 2.74 -23.88
C THR A 553 -8.55 2.31 -25.14
N GLU A 554 -8.90 2.86 -26.30
CA GLU A 554 -8.22 2.59 -27.57
C GLU A 554 -6.82 3.19 -27.61
N GLU A 555 -6.63 4.40 -27.08
CA GLU A 555 -5.30 5.02 -26.95
C GLU A 555 -4.42 4.23 -25.99
N LEU A 556 -4.95 3.84 -24.82
CA LEU A 556 -4.23 3.00 -23.88
C LEU A 556 -3.84 1.65 -24.50
N GLN A 557 -4.75 1.02 -25.24
CA GLN A 557 -4.46 -0.23 -25.93
C GLN A 557 -3.33 -0.07 -26.96
N LYS A 558 -3.29 1.05 -27.69
CA LYS A 558 -2.15 1.38 -28.59
C LYS A 558 -0.83 1.53 -27.84
N LEU A 559 -0.83 2.07 -26.62
CA LEU A 559 0.38 2.14 -25.78
C LEU A 559 0.84 0.75 -25.32
N ILE A 560 -0.10 -0.18 -25.14
CA ILE A 560 0.20 -1.56 -24.74
C ILE A 560 0.71 -2.38 -25.94
N ASP A 561 0.11 -2.19 -27.12
CA ASP A 561 0.29 -3.04 -28.31
C ASP A 561 1.43 -2.61 -29.26
N LYS A 562 1.95 -1.37 -29.16
CA LYS A 562 3.10 -0.86 -29.97
C LYS A 562 4.32 -0.60 -29.09
N GLU A 563 5.57 -0.75 -29.53
CA GLU A 563 6.17 -1.08 -30.85
C GLU A 563 6.75 -2.49 -30.88
#